data_AF-A0A9W4IID9-F1
#
_entry.id   AF-A0A9W4IID9-F1
#
_cell.length_a   1.000
_cell.length_b   1.000
_cell.length_c   1.000
_cell.angle_alpha   90.00
_cell.angle_beta   90.00
_cell.angle_gamma   90.00
#
_symmetry.space_group_name_H-M   'P 1'
#
loop_
_entity.id
_entity.type
_entity.pdbx_description
1 polymer ?
#
loop_
_entity_poly.entity_id
_entity_poly.type
_entity_poly.pdbx_seq_one_letter_code
_entity_poly.pdbx_strand_id
1 'polypeptide(L)'
;MSTVGMTRNAPQDSVGKVATLWAGPGEASNSTSSVNENVAYRFVLDNKVQTISSNSIPESGVVSGLLFVPNLDLHDPCYNTTASAVPANVTRYQDVSSFGYSLIGLAPWVSAECSLSYLSAGQKVGTHAMVFFEPSNNDTGLPPDSNDSRWVINDGEKWRMENDYPVYAIPGPAGTSLIRDLAKFSGDSTHSKRENLAEIPDSSRLFARLETGM
;
A
#
# COMPACT_ATOMS: atom_id res chain seq x y z
N MET A 1 39.61 14.14 21.95
CA MET A 1 39.05 12.98 21.24
C MET A 1 37.56 13.22 21.12
N SER A 2 37.11 13.73 19.98
CA SER A 2 35.70 14.08 19.75
C SER A 2 34.93 12.88 19.22
N THR A 3 33.85 12.53 19.90
CA THR A 3 32.87 11.53 19.48
C THR A 3 32.01 12.13 18.37
N VAL A 4 32.13 11.62 17.15
CA VAL A 4 31.25 11.97 16.02
C VAL A 4 30.04 11.04 16.09
N GLY A 5 28.86 11.62 16.28
CA GLY A 5 27.58 10.93 16.15
C GLY A 5 27.33 10.52 14.70
N MET A 6 27.08 9.24 14.47
CA MET A 6 26.59 8.74 13.19
C MET A 6 25.09 9.02 13.08
N THR A 7 24.74 10.14 12.44
CA THR A 7 23.41 10.30 11.84
C THR A 7 23.32 9.34 10.65
N ARG A 8 22.44 8.34 10.75
CA ARG A 8 22.02 7.51 9.61
C ARG A 8 21.20 8.40 8.66
N ASN A 9 21.84 8.96 7.66
CA ASN A 9 21.12 9.54 6.54
C ASN A 9 20.62 8.37 5.67
N ALA A 10 19.29 8.21 5.58
CA ALA A 10 18.71 7.52 4.45
C ALA A 10 19.18 8.22 3.16
N PRO A 11 19.31 7.53 2.01
CA PRO A 11 19.59 8.22 0.76
C PRO A 11 18.47 9.24 0.51
N GLN A 12 18.83 10.51 0.62
CA GLN A 12 17.97 11.67 0.34
C GLN A 12 17.66 11.79 -1.17
N ASP A 13 18.18 10.87 -1.99
CA ASP A 13 18.14 10.83 -3.46
C ASP A 13 16.92 10.13 -4.08
N SER A 14 15.96 9.62 -3.27
CA SER A 14 14.78 8.90 -3.79
C SER A 14 13.45 9.64 -3.61
N VAL A 15 13.46 10.77 -2.91
CA VAL A 15 12.29 11.65 -2.79
C VAL A 15 12.01 12.30 -4.14
N GLY A 16 10.79 12.18 -4.65
CA GLY A 16 10.43 12.69 -5.98
C GLY A 16 10.62 11.68 -7.13
N LYS A 17 11.22 10.51 -6.87
CA LYS A 17 11.38 9.49 -7.90
C LYS A 17 10.07 8.81 -8.24
N VAL A 18 9.88 8.60 -9.53
CA VAL A 18 8.76 7.82 -10.06
C VAL A 18 9.07 6.34 -9.91
N ALA A 19 8.07 5.59 -9.46
CA ALA A 19 8.11 4.14 -9.38
C ALA A 19 7.12 3.54 -10.39
N THR A 20 7.27 2.24 -10.62
CA THR A 20 6.27 1.42 -11.31
C THR A 20 5.66 0.44 -10.31
N LEU A 21 4.33 0.32 -10.34
CA LEU A 21 3.57 -0.66 -9.57
C LEU A 21 3.03 -1.73 -10.51
N TRP A 22 3.36 -2.98 -10.21
CA TRP A 22 2.70 -4.15 -10.78
C TRP A 22 1.81 -4.77 -9.72
N ALA A 23 0.59 -5.10 -10.09
CA ALA A 23 -0.31 -5.88 -9.25
C ALA A 23 -1.03 -6.97 -10.04
N GLY A 24 -1.27 -8.09 -9.39
CA GLY A 24 -1.94 -9.22 -10.02
C GLY A 24 -2.32 -10.32 -9.04
N PRO A 25 -3.29 -11.17 -9.42
CA PRO A 25 -3.64 -12.33 -8.63
C PRO A 25 -2.54 -13.40 -8.68
N GLY A 26 -2.36 -14.10 -7.57
CA GLY A 26 -1.55 -15.30 -7.46
C GLY A 26 -2.03 -16.17 -6.29
N GLU A 27 -1.54 -17.39 -6.21
CA GLU A 27 -1.82 -18.27 -5.07
C GLU A 27 -0.81 -18.01 -3.94
N ALA A 28 -1.31 -17.56 -2.80
CA ALA A 28 -0.52 -17.43 -1.59
C ALA A 28 -0.43 -18.79 -0.88
N SER A 29 0.78 -19.18 -0.50
CA SER A 29 1.03 -20.38 0.30
C SER A 29 2.01 -20.07 1.43
N ASN A 30 2.14 -20.95 2.42
CA ASN A 30 3.08 -20.75 3.53
C ASN A 30 4.57 -20.91 3.14
N SER A 31 4.89 -20.82 1.85
CA SER A 31 6.26 -20.82 1.35
C SER A 31 6.87 -19.42 1.43
N THR A 32 8.13 -19.30 1.85
CA THR A 32 8.88 -18.04 1.90
C THR A 32 9.32 -17.51 0.53
N SER A 33 8.59 -17.83 -0.54
CA SER A 33 9.01 -17.49 -1.90
C SER A 33 8.86 -16.00 -2.17
N SER A 34 9.82 -15.45 -2.92
CA SER A 34 9.66 -14.13 -3.52
C SER A 34 8.39 -14.13 -4.38
N VAL A 35 7.64 -13.04 -4.35
CA VAL A 35 6.35 -12.83 -5.04
C VAL A 35 6.40 -13.10 -6.56
N ASN A 36 7.59 -13.32 -7.11
CA ASN A 36 7.84 -13.32 -8.55
C ASN A 36 7.51 -14.61 -9.30
N GLU A 37 7.38 -15.77 -8.63
CA GLU A 37 7.41 -17.05 -9.37
C GLU A 37 6.06 -17.48 -9.95
N ASN A 38 4.92 -17.04 -9.40
CA ASN A 38 3.57 -17.49 -9.82
C ASN A 38 2.53 -16.37 -10.03
N VAL A 39 2.94 -15.09 -10.10
CA VAL A 39 1.99 -13.97 -10.21
C VAL A 39 1.80 -13.53 -11.66
N ALA A 40 0.54 -13.56 -12.11
CA ALA A 40 0.16 -12.96 -13.38
C ALA A 40 -0.16 -11.48 -13.16
N TYR A 41 0.86 -10.60 -13.25
CA TYR A 41 0.64 -9.16 -13.17
C TYR A 41 -0.27 -8.69 -14.32
N ARG A 42 -1.43 -8.12 -13.96
CA ARG A 42 -2.45 -7.64 -14.91
C ARG A 42 -2.69 -6.14 -14.79
N PHE A 43 -2.30 -5.56 -13.67
CA PHE A 43 -2.39 -4.14 -13.40
C PHE A 43 -0.99 -3.57 -13.35
N VAL A 44 -0.70 -2.59 -14.22
CA VAL A 44 0.62 -1.94 -14.29
C VAL A 44 0.43 -0.43 -14.33
N LEU A 45 1.03 0.25 -13.37
CA LEU A 45 1.16 1.71 -13.35
C LEU A 45 2.59 2.07 -13.70
N ASP A 46 2.91 2.02 -14.99
CA ASP A 46 4.23 2.37 -15.47
C ASP A 46 4.47 3.87 -15.37
N ASN A 47 5.52 4.24 -14.63
CA ASN A 47 5.89 5.64 -14.39
C ASN A 47 4.74 6.52 -13.88
N LYS A 48 3.83 5.94 -13.10
CA LYS A 48 2.64 6.62 -12.56
C LYS A 48 2.51 6.47 -11.03
N VAL A 49 3.59 6.08 -10.38
CA VAL A 49 3.65 5.97 -8.92
C VAL A 49 4.62 7.03 -8.41
N GLN A 50 4.15 7.89 -7.52
CA GLN A 50 4.97 8.95 -6.96
C GLN A 50 5.49 8.52 -5.60
N THR A 51 6.81 8.57 -5.38
CA THR A 51 7.39 8.39 -4.04
C THR A 51 7.17 9.65 -3.22
N ILE A 52 6.38 9.56 -2.14
CA ILE A 52 6.07 10.68 -1.24
C ILE A 52 6.88 10.63 0.07
N SER A 53 7.34 9.44 0.47
CA SER A 53 8.39 9.25 1.48
C SER A 53 9.28 8.08 1.08
N SER A 54 10.60 8.29 1.10
CA SER A 54 11.61 7.30 0.69
C SER A 54 12.25 6.56 1.85
N ASN A 55 11.71 6.68 3.06
CA ASN A 55 12.25 5.98 4.22
C ASN A 55 12.26 4.48 4.00
N SER A 56 13.36 3.84 4.39
CA SER A 56 13.52 2.38 4.33
C SER A 56 13.25 1.75 2.96
N ILE A 57 13.36 2.52 1.85
CA ILE A 57 13.44 1.90 0.52
C ILE A 57 14.67 0.98 0.52
N PRO A 58 14.53 -0.32 0.17
CA PRO A 58 15.66 -1.22 0.06
C PRO A 58 16.68 -0.73 -0.96
N GLU A 59 17.96 -1.09 -0.80
CA GLU A 59 19.01 -0.73 -1.77
C GLU A 59 18.71 -1.24 -3.19
N SER A 60 17.96 -2.34 -3.31
CA SER A 60 17.50 -2.87 -4.60
C SER A 60 16.50 -1.96 -5.31
N GLY A 61 15.89 -1.00 -4.62
CA GLY A 61 14.77 -0.19 -5.11
C GLY A 61 13.45 -0.95 -5.25
N VAL A 62 13.41 -2.23 -4.85
CA VAL A 62 12.27 -3.12 -5.05
C VAL A 62 11.60 -3.48 -3.72
N VAL A 63 10.29 -3.24 -3.63
CA VAL A 63 9.45 -3.77 -2.55
C VAL A 63 8.37 -4.65 -3.18
N SER A 64 8.16 -5.86 -2.67
CA SER A 64 7.10 -6.75 -3.15
C SER A 64 6.42 -7.45 -2.00
N GLY A 65 5.14 -7.77 -2.14
CA GLY A 65 4.36 -8.36 -1.06
C GLY A 65 2.90 -8.61 -1.41
N LEU A 66 2.15 -9.11 -0.43
CA LEU A 66 0.69 -9.19 -0.49
C LEU A 66 0.08 -7.80 -0.28
N LEU A 67 -0.85 -7.44 -1.15
CA LEU A 67 -1.59 -6.19 -1.06
C LEU A 67 -2.78 -6.37 -0.12
N PHE A 68 -2.98 -5.42 0.79
CA PHE A 68 -4.11 -5.41 1.73
C PHE A 68 -4.46 -3.98 2.15
N VAL A 69 -5.59 -3.79 2.81
CA VAL A 69 -5.94 -2.50 3.44
C VAL A 69 -5.76 -2.61 4.96
N PRO A 70 -4.91 -1.80 5.61
CA PRO A 70 -4.78 -1.80 7.07
C PRO A 70 -6.12 -1.56 7.77
N ASN A 71 -6.33 -2.23 8.89
CA ASN A 71 -7.54 -2.10 9.69
C ASN A 71 -7.44 -0.85 10.57
N LEU A 72 -8.44 0.03 10.48
CA LEU A 72 -8.64 1.09 11.48
C LEU A 72 -9.45 0.54 12.65
N ASP A 73 -9.24 1.10 13.85
CA ASP A 73 -10.10 0.81 15.00
C ASP A 73 -11.54 1.26 14.70
N LEU A 74 -12.54 0.54 15.19
CA LEU A 74 -13.95 0.92 14.99
C LEU A 74 -14.31 2.27 15.65
N HIS A 75 -13.55 2.69 16.66
CA HIS A 75 -13.68 3.99 17.32
C HIS A 75 -12.82 5.07 16.66
N ASP A 76 -11.96 4.72 15.69
CA ASP A 76 -11.24 5.71 14.91
C ASP A 76 -12.24 6.47 14.02
N PRO A 77 -12.34 7.81 14.12
CA PRO A 77 -13.27 8.59 13.30
C PRO A 77 -13.06 8.40 11.79
N CYS A 78 -11.85 7.99 11.38
CA CYS A 78 -11.53 7.70 10.00
C CYS A 78 -12.13 6.40 9.48
N TYR A 79 -12.53 5.46 10.35
CA TYR A 79 -13.24 4.25 9.94
C TYR A 79 -14.52 4.57 9.15
N ASN A 80 -15.33 5.50 9.68
CA ASN A 80 -16.57 5.91 9.02
C ASN A 80 -16.30 6.90 7.87
N THR A 81 -15.33 7.81 8.05
CA THR A 81 -14.99 8.81 7.03
C THR A 81 -14.53 8.16 5.71
N THR A 82 -13.81 7.04 5.78
CA THR A 82 -13.25 6.37 4.59
C THR A 82 -14.12 5.24 4.05
N ALA A 83 -15.27 4.95 4.69
CA ALA A 83 -16.13 3.81 4.36
C ALA A 83 -16.65 3.82 2.91
N SER A 84 -16.80 5.00 2.29
CA SER A 84 -17.18 5.12 0.87
C SER A 84 -16.08 4.70 -0.08
N ALA A 85 -14.81 4.85 0.32
CA ALA A 85 -13.64 4.49 -0.46
C ALA A 85 -13.11 3.09 -0.13
N VAL A 86 -13.42 2.56 1.06
CA VAL A 86 -12.95 1.27 1.55
C VAL A 86 -14.14 0.41 2.00
N PRO A 87 -14.64 -0.49 1.13
CA PRO A 87 -15.71 -1.41 1.48
C PRO A 87 -15.37 -2.30 2.68
N ALA A 88 -16.39 -2.78 3.38
CA ALA A 88 -16.23 -3.68 4.52
C ALA A 88 -15.55 -5.01 4.12
N ASN A 89 -15.86 -5.53 2.93
CA ASN A 89 -15.42 -6.82 2.41
C ASN A 89 -14.11 -6.77 1.60
N VAL A 90 -13.18 -5.88 1.96
CA VAL A 90 -11.85 -5.77 1.32
C VAL A 90 -10.83 -6.68 2.02
N THR A 91 -9.83 -7.19 1.30
CA THR A 91 -8.69 -7.91 1.91
C THR A 91 -8.03 -7.06 3.01
N ARG A 92 -8.03 -7.59 4.23
CA ARG A 92 -7.45 -7.02 5.45
C ARG A 92 -6.23 -7.80 5.92
N TYR A 93 -5.62 -7.36 7.00
CA TYR A 93 -4.44 -8.02 7.57
C TYR A 93 -4.69 -9.50 7.89
N GLN A 94 -5.85 -9.84 8.48
CA GLN A 94 -6.17 -11.22 8.83
C GLN A 94 -6.29 -12.16 7.61
N ASP A 95 -6.55 -11.60 6.42
CA ASP A 95 -6.65 -12.38 5.19
C ASP A 95 -5.28 -12.73 4.61
N VAL A 96 -4.21 -12.05 5.03
CA VAL A 96 -2.86 -12.16 4.44
C VAL A 96 -1.78 -12.58 5.44
N SER A 97 -2.01 -12.40 6.75
CA SER A 97 -1.00 -12.56 7.80
C SER A 97 -0.47 -13.99 7.94
N SER A 98 -1.25 -15.01 7.59
CA SER A 98 -0.87 -16.41 7.77
C SER A 98 0.18 -16.90 6.75
N PHE A 99 0.37 -16.19 5.64
CA PHE A 99 1.17 -16.68 4.51
C PHE A 99 2.67 -16.32 4.61
N GLY A 100 3.06 -15.43 5.52
CA GLY A 100 4.48 -15.09 5.74
C GLY A 100 5.15 -14.22 4.66
N TYR A 101 4.39 -13.66 3.72
CA TYR A 101 4.90 -12.68 2.75
C TYR A 101 5.08 -11.31 3.39
N SER A 102 5.96 -10.48 2.84
CA SER A 102 5.94 -9.04 3.06
C SER A 102 4.58 -8.46 2.70
N LEU A 103 4.21 -7.35 3.35
CA LEU A 103 2.89 -6.74 3.21
C LEU A 103 3.01 -5.34 2.61
N ILE A 104 2.13 -5.02 1.67
CA ILE A 104 2.01 -3.69 1.06
C ILE A 104 0.61 -3.18 1.38
N GLY A 105 0.52 -2.10 2.15
CA GLY A 105 -0.76 -1.50 2.49
C GLY A 105 -1.25 -0.57 1.39
N LEU A 106 -2.55 -0.59 1.12
CA LEU A 106 -3.25 0.35 0.24
C LEU A 106 -4.31 1.09 1.05
N ALA A 107 -4.33 2.41 0.99
CA ALA A 107 -5.29 3.22 1.74
C ALA A 107 -5.71 4.48 0.99
N PRO A 108 -6.92 5.02 1.24
CA PRO A 108 -7.31 6.31 0.69
C PRO A 108 -6.66 7.47 1.47
N TRP A 109 -6.28 8.52 0.74
CA TRP A 109 -5.87 9.81 1.29
C TRP A 109 -7.06 10.78 1.20
N VAL A 110 -7.98 10.70 2.16
CA VAL A 110 -9.17 11.59 2.22
C VAL A 110 -8.92 12.84 3.05
N SER A 111 -8.03 12.75 4.03
CA SER A 111 -7.60 13.84 4.89
C SER A 111 -6.25 13.48 5.52
N ALA A 112 -5.51 14.49 5.98
CA ALA A 112 -4.26 14.29 6.70
C ALA A 112 -4.42 13.38 7.93
N GLU A 113 -5.49 13.56 8.70
CA GLU A 113 -5.79 12.77 9.90
C GLU A 113 -6.01 11.29 9.55
N CYS A 114 -6.79 10.99 8.51
CA CYS A 114 -7.07 9.61 8.13
C CYS A 114 -5.86 8.92 7.50
N SER A 115 -5.05 9.65 6.75
CA SER A 115 -3.77 9.13 6.25
C SER A 115 -2.84 8.76 7.41
N LEU A 116 -2.78 9.58 8.47
CA LEU A 116 -2.00 9.27 9.66
C LEU A 116 -2.52 8.03 10.42
N SER A 117 -3.85 7.87 10.53
CA SER A 117 -4.46 6.66 11.09
C SER A 117 -4.07 5.41 10.30
N TYR A 118 -4.09 5.46 8.98
CA TYR A 118 -3.68 4.32 8.14
C TYR A 118 -2.19 4.03 8.20
N LEU A 119 -1.33 5.06 8.25
CA LEU A 119 0.11 4.89 8.46
C LEU A 119 0.37 4.19 9.81
N SER A 120 -0.30 4.64 10.87
CA SER A 120 -0.20 4.04 12.21
C SER A 120 -0.71 2.59 12.22
N ALA A 121 -1.81 2.31 11.53
CA ALA A 121 -2.34 0.95 11.39
C ALA A 121 -1.41 0.03 10.61
N GLY A 122 -0.80 0.53 9.52
CA GLY A 122 0.20 -0.21 8.73
C GLY A 122 1.45 -0.53 9.53
N GLN A 123 1.95 0.43 10.32
CA GLN A 123 3.12 0.25 11.18
C GLN A 123 2.88 -0.83 12.24
N LYS A 124 1.69 -0.83 12.89
CA LYS A 124 1.32 -1.83 13.91
C LYS A 124 1.39 -3.27 13.41
N VAL A 125 1.18 -3.50 12.11
CA VAL A 125 1.18 -4.85 11.50
C VAL A 125 2.45 -5.19 10.72
N GLY A 126 3.46 -4.31 10.74
CA GLY A 126 4.74 -4.56 10.06
C GLY A 126 4.67 -4.47 8.52
N THR A 127 3.90 -3.52 8.00
CA THR A 127 3.86 -3.23 6.56
C THR A 127 5.24 -2.83 6.03
N HIS A 128 5.56 -3.25 4.80
CA HIS A 128 6.84 -2.98 4.14
C HIS A 128 6.77 -1.81 3.13
N ALA A 129 5.56 -1.38 2.75
CA ALA A 129 5.31 -0.15 2.00
C ALA A 129 3.84 0.26 2.13
N MET A 130 3.55 1.56 2.11
CA MET A 130 2.18 2.08 2.01
C MET A 130 1.96 2.77 0.67
N VAL A 131 0.81 2.51 0.06
CA VAL A 131 0.35 3.14 -1.17
C VAL A 131 -0.93 3.89 -0.88
N PHE A 132 -0.95 5.17 -1.24
CA PHE A 132 -2.09 6.05 -1.08
C PHE A 132 -2.69 6.46 -2.42
N PHE A 133 -3.99 6.75 -2.42
CA PHE A 133 -4.70 7.35 -3.55
C PHE A 133 -5.75 8.33 -3.04
N GLU A 134 -6.01 9.41 -3.77
CA GLU A 134 -7.08 10.37 -3.44
C GLU A 134 -8.38 9.91 -4.13
N PRO A 135 -9.41 9.42 -3.40
CA PRO A 135 -10.60 8.83 -4.04
C PRO A 135 -11.44 9.83 -4.84
N SER A 136 -11.43 11.10 -4.43
CA SER A 136 -12.17 12.18 -5.11
C SER A 136 -11.41 12.76 -6.32
N ASN A 137 -10.15 12.38 -6.50
CA ASN A 137 -9.33 12.86 -7.61
C ASN A 137 -9.47 11.88 -8.79
N ASN A 138 -10.08 12.35 -9.89
CA ASN A 138 -10.30 11.54 -11.08
C ASN A 138 -9.13 11.57 -12.08
N ASP A 139 -8.02 12.24 -11.75
CA ASP A 139 -6.84 12.26 -12.61
C ASP A 139 -6.21 10.86 -12.70
N THR A 140 -5.73 10.52 -13.89
CA THR A 140 -5.06 9.26 -14.23
C THR A 140 -3.55 9.45 -14.50
N GLY A 141 -3.07 10.68 -14.41
CA GLY A 141 -1.66 11.07 -14.51
C GLY A 141 -0.88 10.79 -13.23
N LEU A 142 0.43 11.08 -13.27
CA LEU A 142 1.32 10.94 -12.14
C LEU A 142 0.83 11.83 -10.97
N PRO A 143 0.68 11.28 -9.75
CA PRO A 143 0.35 12.10 -8.58
C PRO A 143 1.42 13.17 -8.30
N PRO A 144 1.06 14.26 -7.61
CA PRO A 144 1.99 15.34 -7.29
C PRO A 144 3.17 14.88 -6.45
N ASP A 145 4.32 15.54 -6.63
CA ASP A 145 5.55 15.24 -5.89
C ASP A 145 5.40 15.36 -4.37
N SER A 146 6.40 14.87 -3.63
CA SER A 146 6.41 14.83 -2.17
C SER A 146 6.30 16.20 -1.48
N ASN A 147 6.60 17.30 -2.16
CA ASN A 147 6.55 18.65 -1.60
C ASN A 147 5.19 19.33 -1.83
N ASP A 148 4.27 18.70 -2.57
CA ASP A 148 2.92 19.21 -2.75
C ASP A 148 2.18 19.25 -1.40
N SER A 149 1.48 20.37 -1.16
CA SER A 149 0.67 20.62 0.03
C SER A 149 -0.36 19.53 0.33
N ARG A 150 -0.78 18.75 -0.67
CA ARG A 150 -1.69 17.61 -0.50
C ARG A 150 -1.17 16.54 0.45
N TRP A 151 0.15 16.38 0.54
CA TRP A 151 0.80 15.38 1.40
C TRP A 151 1.19 15.93 2.78
N VAL A 152 0.79 17.17 3.10
CA VAL A 152 1.06 17.77 4.41
C VAL A 152 0.12 17.16 5.44
N ILE A 153 0.72 16.57 6.47
CA ILE A 153 0.04 16.21 7.71
C ILE A 153 0.51 17.23 8.74
N ASN A 154 -0.41 17.86 9.48
CA ASN A 154 -0.09 18.92 10.45
C ASN A 154 0.56 18.36 11.73
N ASP A 155 1.59 17.53 11.58
CA ASP A 155 2.34 16.87 12.66
C ASP A 155 3.80 17.31 12.74
N GLY A 156 4.21 18.25 11.89
CA GLY A 156 5.60 18.72 11.80
C GLY A 156 6.52 17.74 11.07
N GLU A 157 6.02 17.08 10.00
CA GLU A 157 6.73 16.09 9.19
C GLU A 157 7.12 14.81 9.98
N LYS A 158 6.53 14.59 11.15
CA LYS A 158 6.84 13.44 12.01
C LYS A 158 6.52 12.13 11.33
N TRP A 159 5.38 12.02 10.67
CA TRP A 159 5.02 10.83 9.91
C TRP A 159 6.07 10.50 8.85
N ARG A 160 6.75 11.49 8.26
CA ARG A 160 7.83 11.21 7.31
C ARG A 160 9.10 10.75 7.99
N MET A 161 9.41 11.26 9.18
CA MET A 161 10.65 10.94 9.89
C MET A 161 10.59 9.63 10.69
N GLU A 162 9.43 9.34 11.27
CA GLU A 162 9.22 8.22 12.19
C GLU A 162 8.70 6.96 11.50
N ASN A 163 8.19 7.10 10.26
CA ASN A 163 7.71 5.95 9.48
C ASN A 163 8.89 5.15 8.94
N ASP A 164 8.83 3.84 9.14
CA ASP A 164 9.92 2.89 8.91
C ASP A 164 9.77 2.09 7.61
N TYR A 165 8.88 2.52 6.72
CA TYR A 165 8.67 1.98 5.38
C TYR A 165 8.43 3.10 4.35
N PRO A 166 8.60 2.83 3.05
CA PRO A 166 8.34 3.82 2.01
C PRO A 166 6.85 4.06 1.80
N VAL A 167 6.54 5.28 1.38
CA VAL A 167 5.17 5.71 1.11
C VAL A 167 5.08 6.24 -0.32
N TYR A 168 4.10 5.72 -1.05
CA TYR A 168 3.85 6.03 -2.45
C TYR A 168 2.44 6.60 -2.65
N ALA A 169 2.25 7.37 -3.70
CA ALA A 169 0.96 7.81 -4.20
C ALA A 169 0.70 7.26 -5.61
N ILE A 170 -0.54 6.86 -5.88
CA ILE A 170 -1.02 6.44 -7.19
C ILE A 170 -2.27 7.24 -7.60
N PRO A 171 -2.66 7.22 -8.90
CA PRO A 171 -3.84 7.94 -9.36
C PRO A 171 -5.12 7.45 -8.65
N GLY A 172 -6.08 8.35 -8.41
CA GLY A 172 -7.33 8.01 -7.72
C GLY A 172 -8.13 6.86 -8.36
N PRO A 173 -8.34 6.85 -9.69
CA PRO A 173 -9.01 5.74 -10.38
C PRO A 173 -8.25 4.41 -10.28
N ALA A 174 -6.92 4.47 -10.21
CA ALA A 174 -6.06 3.31 -10.06
C ALA A 174 -6.22 2.69 -8.66
N GLY A 175 -6.14 3.49 -7.60
CA GLY A 175 -6.35 3.00 -6.24
C GLY A 175 -7.78 2.50 -5.99
N THR A 176 -8.78 3.18 -6.54
CA THR A 176 -10.18 2.72 -6.51
C THR A 176 -10.36 1.35 -7.18
N SER A 177 -9.67 1.14 -8.31
CA SER A 177 -9.69 -0.16 -9.00
C SER A 177 -9.04 -1.27 -8.17
N LEU A 178 -7.89 -0.99 -7.54
CA LEU A 178 -7.20 -1.94 -6.67
C LEU A 178 -8.01 -2.29 -5.42
N ILE A 179 -8.68 -1.32 -4.77
CA ILE A 179 -9.59 -1.59 -3.65
C ILE A 179 -10.73 -2.53 -4.08
N ARG A 180 -11.34 -2.27 -5.23
CA ARG A 180 -12.40 -3.15 -5.77
C ARG A 180 -11.88 -4.55 -6.06
N ASP A 181 -10.65 -4.68 -6.54
CA ASP A 181 -10.05 -5.99 -6.76
C ASP A 181 -9.75 -6.69 -5.43
N LEU A 182 -9.20 -5.99 -4.42
CA LEU A 182 -9.04 -6.54 -3.06
C LEU A 182 -10.37 -7.01 -2.46
N ALA A 183 -11.49 -6.37 -2.78
CA ALA A 183 -12.81 -6.85 -2.33
C ALA A 183 -13.24 -8.20 -2.94
N LYS A 184 -12.64 -8.62 -4.06
CA LYS A 184 -12.89 -9.95 -4.67
C LYS A 184 -12.05 -11.05 -4.04
N PHE A 185 -10.94 -10.70 -3.40
CA PHE A 185 -9.95 -11.61 -2.79
C PHE A 185 -9.92 -11.52 -1.25
N SER A 186 -10.97 -10.97 -0.62
CA SER A 186 -11.17 -11.08 0.82
C SER A 186 -11.48 -12.54 1.16
N GLY A 187 -10.87 -13.06 2.23
CA GLY A 187 -10.95 -14.47 2.62
C GLY A 187 -12.32 -14.91 3.13
N ASP A 188 -13.30 -14.00 3.20
CA ASP A 188 -14.67 -14.31 3.55
C ASP A 188 -15.39 -14.99 2.38
N SER A 189 -15.28 -16.32 2.35
CA SER A 189 -16.11 -17.24 1.59
C SER A 189 -17.54 -17.36 2.16
N THR A 190 -17.96 -16.50 3.10
CA THR A 190 -19.30 -16.53 3.66
C THR A 190 -20.32 -15.82 2.75
N HIS A 191 -21.06 -16.63 1.99
CA HIS A 191 -22.44 -16.36 1.57
C HIS A 191 -22.71 -15.15 0.66
N SER A 192 -22.11 -15.15 -0.53
CA SER A 192 -22.87 -14.75 -1.71
C SER A 192 -22.71 -15.83 -2.75
N LYS A 193 -23.82 -16.44 -3.17
CA LYS A 193 -23.87 -17.33 -4.33
C LYS A 193 -23.10 -16.67 -5.48
N ARG A 194 -21.88 -17.13 -5.73
CA ARG A 194 -21.07 -16.77 -6.89
C ARG A 194 -21.63 -17.53 -8.08
N GLU A 195 -22.81 -17.13 -8.58
CA GLU A 195 -23.38 -17.74 -9.79
C GLU A 195 -22.52 -17.32 -10.99
N ASN A 196 -21.81 -18.30 -11.57
CA ASN A 196 -21.06 -18.23 -12.84
C ASN A 196 -19.72 -17.48 -12.89
N LEU A 197 -18.94 -17.43 -11.80
CA LEU A 197 -17.50 -17.15 -11.89
C LEU A 197 -16.73 -18.39 -11.43
N ALA A 198 -15.69 -18.79 -12.18
CA ALA A 198 -14.76 -19.84 -11.75
C ALA A 198 -14.39 -19.64 -10.27
N GLU A 199 -14.44 -20.71 -9.47
CA GLU A 199 -14.12 -20.65 -8.05
C GLU A 199 -12.71 -20.09 -7.89
N ILE A 200 -12.60 -18.88 -7.32
CA ILE A 200 -11.33 -18.30 -6.94
C ILE A 200 -10.88 -19.05 -5.67
N PRO A 201 -9.73 -19.75 -5.69
CA PRO A 201 -9.23 -20.45 -4.51
C PRO A 201 -9.13 -19.52 -3.30
N ASP A 202 -9.41 -20.03 -2.10
CA ASP A 202 -9.27 -19.27 -0.84
C ASP A 202 -7.83 -18.79 -0.58
N SER A 203 -6.84 -19.38 -1.26
CA SER A 203 -5.43 -18.96 -1.26
C SER A 203 -5.14 -17.82 -2.24
N SER A 204 -6.07 -17.47 -3.14
CA SER A 204 -5.83 -16.43 -4.14
C SER A 204 -5.77 -15.06 -3.48
N ARG A 205 -4.68 -14.33 -3.71
CA ARG A 205 -4.46 -12.98 -3.19
C ARG A 205 -3.91 -12.07 -4.28
N LEU A 206 -4.04 -10.77 -4.05
CA LEU A 206 -3.34 -9.78 -4.86
C LEU A 206 -1.92 -9.59 -4.34
N PHE A 207 -0.99 -9.79 -5.25
CA PHE A 207 0.41 -9.48 -5.05
C PHE A 207 0.73 -8.15 -5.69
N ALA A 208 1.62 -7.39 -5.07
CA ALA A 208 2.13 -6.14 -5.57
C ALA A 208 3.66 -6.13 -5.59
N ARG A 209 4.22 -5.45 -6.58
CA ARG A 209 5.65 -5.14 -6.72
C ARG A 209 5.78 -3.67 -7.06
N LEU A 210 6.61 -2.98 -6.31
CA LEU A 210 6.98 -1.58 -6.49
C LEU A 210 8.46 -1.55 -6.85
N GLU A 211 8.79 -0.92 -7.96
CA GLU A 211 10.19 -0.64 -8.34
C GLU A 211 10.38 0.85 -8.46
N THR A 212 11.23 1.40 -7.60
CA THR A 212 11.63 2.81 -7.69
C THR A 212 12.80 2.91 -8.66
N GLY A 213 12.71 3.75 -9.68
CA GLY A 213 13.80 3.93 -10.65
C GLY A 213 15.10 4.32 -9.94
N MET A 214 16.22 3.69 -10.31
CA MET A 214 17.55 4.11 -9.82
C MET A 214 18.01 5.38 -10.50
#